data_AF-A0A1H5TFF6-F1
#
_entry.id   AF-A0A1H5TFF6-F1
#
_cell.length_a   1.000
_cell.length_b   1.000
_cell.length_c   1.000
_cell.angle_alpha   90.00
_cell.angle_beta   90.00
_cell.angle_gamma   90.00
#
_symmetry.space_group_name_H-M   'P 1'
#
loop_
_entity.id
_entity.type
_entity.pdbx_description
1 polymer ?
#
loop_
_entity_poly.entity_id
_entity_poly.type
_entity_poly.pdbx_seq_one_letter_code
_entity_poly.pdbx_strand_id
1 'polypeptide(L)'
;MEKLIKDYIEFLKGDGLASDKFWELDKKIKADRKNPGVLLQDVRRSNFHVHLASLVGYEVISMKDLDGFSDETKEIVERMVR
;
A
#
# COMPACT_ATOMS: atom_id res chain seq x y z
N MET A 1 -3.87 -3.03 0.05
CA MET A 1 -5.05 -3.04 -0.85
C MET A 1 -6.36 -3.10 -0.08
N GLU A 2 -6.55 -4.05 0.83
CA GLU A 2 -7.76 -4.17 1.67
C GLU A 2 -8.15 -2.88 2.41
N LYS A 3 -7.17 -2.15 2.96
CA LYS A 3 -7.39 -0.84 3.61
C LYS A 3 -8.00 0.19 2.66
N LEU A 4 -7.47 0.31 1.44
CA LEU A 4 -8.00 1.22 0.43
C LEU A 4 -9.43 0.86 0.02
N ILE A 5 -9.72 -0.43 -0.14
CA ILE A 5 -11.08 -0.90 -0.45
C ILE A 5 -12.04 -0.50 0.68
N LYS A 6 -11.66 -0.71 1.95
CA LYS A 6 -12.46 -0.28 3.10
C LYS A 6 -12.68 1.23 3.09
N ASP A 7 -11.63 2.02 2.84
CA ASP A 7 -11.72 3.47 2.76
C ASP A 7 -12.66 3.93 1.63
N TYR A 8 -12.63 3.26 0.47
CA TYR A 8 -13.54 3.54 -0.64
C TYR A 8 -14.99 3.21 -0.29
N ILE A 9 -15.23 2.09 0.39
CA ILE A 9 -16.57 1.71 0.84
C ILE A 9 -17.12 2.74 1.83
N GLU A 10 -16.33 3.15 2.82
CA GLU A 10 -16.74 4.18 3.79
C GLU A 10 -16.98 5.53 3.13
N PHE A 11 -16.12 5.92 2.18
CA PHE A 11 -16.34 7.13 1.37
C PHE A 11 -17.66 7.08 0.59
N LEU A 12 -17.95 5.96 -0.09
CA LEU A 12 -19.16 5.79 -0.88
C LEU A 12 -20.45 5.79 -0.03
N LYS A 13 -20.36 5.31 1.22
CA LYS A 13 -21.46 5.31 2.19
C LYS A 13 -21.85 6.70 2.69
N GLY A 14 -20.99 7.71 2.56
CA GLY A 14 -21.28 9.09 2.98
C GLY A 14 -22.45 9.73 2.22
N ASP A 15 -22.84 10.96 2.56
CA ASP A 15 -23.93 11.66 1.85
C ASP A 15 -23.45 12.35 0.55
N GLY A 16 -24.40 12.76 -0.30
CA GLY A 16 -24.12 13.53 -1.54
C GLY A 16 -24.63 12.87 -2.82
N LEU A 17 -24.50 13.60 -3.95
CA LEU A 17 -24.94 13.12 -5.26
C LEU A 17 -24.09 11.93 -5.73
N ALA A 18 -24.76 10.94 -6.32
CA ALA A 18 -24.10 9.76 -6.86
C ALA A 18 -23.07 10.10 -7.95
N SER A 19 -23.35 11.13 -8.77
CA SER A 19 -22.43 11.62 -9.81
C SER A 19 -21.11 12.15 -9.23
N ASP A 20 -21.18 12.90 -8.13
CA ASP A 20 -20.02 13.52 -7.52
C ASP A 20 -19.14 12.46 -6.86
N LYS A 21 -19.78 11.53 -6.12
CA LYS A 21 -19.10 10.37 -5.54
C LYS A 21 -18.36 9.55 -6.60
N PHE A 22 -18.97 9.31 -7.76
CA PHE A 22 -18.34 8.57 -8.84
C PHE A 22 -17.07 9.26 -9.34
N TRP A 23 -17.12 10.56 -9.63
CA TRP A 23 -15.96 11.30 -10.13
C TRP A 23 -14.86 11.47 -9.10
N GLU A 24 -15.20 11.69 -7.84
CA GLU A 24 -14.21 11.78 -6.76
C GLU A 24 -13.56 10.42 -6.47
N LEU A 25 -14.33 9.32 -6.53
CA LEU A 25 -13.76 7.98 -6.41
C LEU A 25 -12.80 7.67 -7.56
N ASP A 26 -13.15 7.99 -8.81
CA ASP A 26 -12.27 7.80 -9.98
C ASP A 26 -10.94 8.55 -9.81
N LYS A 27 -10.97 9.81 -9.36
CA LYS A 27 -9.77 10.59 -9.05
C LYS A 27 -8.94 9.92 -7.96
N LYS A 28 -9.58 9.45 -6.89
CA LYS A 28 -8.92 8.81 -5.75
C LYS A 28 -8.24 7.50 -6.17
N ILE A 29 -8.93 6.63 -6.92
CA ILE A 29 -8.36 5.39 -7.48
C ILE A 29 -7.15 5.69 -8.37
N LYS A 30 -7.23 6.71 -9.23
CA LYS A 30 -6.11 7.11 -10.09
C LYS A 30 -4.90 7.58 -9.29
N ALA A 31 -5.10 8.29 -8.18
CA ALA A 31 -4.02 8.71 -7.28
C ALA A 31 -3.43 7.51 -6.53
N ASP A 32 -4.29 6.65 -5.97
CA ASP A 32 -3.90 5.50 -5.19
C ASP A 32 -3.23 4.40 -6.04
N ARG A 33 -3.39 4.43 -7.37
CA ARG A 33 -2.69 3.52 -8.29
C ARG A 33 -1.17 3.53 -8.12
N LYS A 34 -0.59 4.65 -7.65
CA LYS A 34 0.86 4.77 -7.40
C LYS A 34 1.27 4.30 -5.99
N ASN A 35 0.32 3.92 -5.14
CA ASN A 35 0.61 3.39 -3.82
C ASN A 35 1.41 2.06 -3.97
N PRO A 36 2.50 1.86 -3.20
CA PRO A 36 3.30 0.63 -3.25
C PRO A 36 2.49 -0.65 -3.04
N GLY A 37 1.37 -0.56 -2.29
CA GLY A 37 0.42 -1.65 -2.10
C GLY A 37 -0.51 -1.96 -3.27
N VAL A 38 -0.37 -1.23 -4.38
CA VAL A 38 -1.08 -1.42 -5.65
C VAL A 38 -0.10 -1.67 -6.79
N LEU A 39 0.94 -0.82 -6.90
CA LEU A 39 1.98 -0.95 -7.92
C LEU A 39 3.34 -0.57 -7.35
N LEU A 40 4.26 -1.54 -7.30
CA LEU A 40 5.67 -1.25 -7.12
C LEU A 40 6.26 -0.70 -8.44
N GLN A 41 6.81 0.51 -8.36
CA GLN A 41 7.53 1.15 -9.45
C GLN A 41 9.04 0.94 -9.28
N ASP A 42 9.83 1.10 -10.35
CA ASP A 42 11.30 1.02 -10.31
C ASP A 42 11.87 -0.23 -9.60
N VAL A 43 11.29 -1.40 -9.90
CA VAL A 43 11.72 -2.69 -9.35
C VAL A 43 13.12 -3.03 -9.84
N ARG A 44 14.11 -2.85 -8.96
CA ARG A 44 15.53 -3.19 -9.18
C ARG A 44 16.12 -3.67 -7.86
N ARG A 45 17.21 -4.45 -7.91
CA ARG A 45 17.86 -5.02 -6.71
C ARG A 45 18.23 -3.96 -5.67
N SER A 46 18.67 -2.78 -6.10
CA SER A 46 19.03 -1.68 -5.20
C SER A 46 17.86 -1.18 -4.33
N ASN A 47 16.62 -1.35 -4.80
CA ASN A 47 15.41 -0.88 -4.12
C ASN A 47 14.71 -2.00 -3.34
N PHE A 48 15.29 -3.20 -3.27
CA PHE A 48 14.65 -4.37 -2.69
C PHE A 48 14.18 -4.15 -1.25
N HIS A 49 15.07 -3.66 -0.37
CA HIS A 49 14.73 -3.40 1.04
C HIS A 49 13.70 -2.26 1.18
N VAL A 50 13.81 -1.22 0.35
CA VAL A 50 12.84 -0.11 0.31
C VAL A 50 11.45 -0.63 -0.06
N HIS A 51 11.37 -1.52 -1.05
CA HIS A 51 10.10 -2.10 -1.47
C HIS A 51 9.48 -2.94 -0.36
N LEU A 52 10.25 -3.83 0.27
CA LEU A 52 9.76 -4.61 1.42
C LEU A 52 9.28 -3.71 2.56
N ALA A 53 10.06 -2.71 2.95
CA ALA A 53 9.68 -1.76 3.98
C ALA A 53 8.39 -1.01 3.62
N SER A 54 8.25 -0.55 2.37
CA SER A 54 7.01 0.09 1.94
C SER A 54 5.82 -0.87 2.03
N LEU A 55 5.95 -2.12 1.57
CA LEU A 55 4.85 -3.09 1.61
C LEU A 55 4.42 -3.39 3.05
N VAL A 56 5.36 -3.49 3.98
CA VAL A 56 5.07 -3.66 5.41
C VAL A 56 4.41 -2.41 5.99
N GLY A 57 4.97 -1.22 5.73
CA GLY A 57 4.43 0.05 6.25
C GLY A 57 3.03 0.39 5.72
N TYR A 58 2.70 -0.04 4.49
CA TYR A 58 1.35 0.07 3.93
C TYR A 58 0.42 -1.09 4.32
N GLU A 59 0.87 -1.97 5.24
CA GLU A 59 0.11 -3.11 5.75
C GLU A 59 -0.37 -4.04 4.63
N VAL A 60 0.40 -4.14 3.54
CA VAL A 60 0.12 -5.01 2.39
C VAL A 60 0.62 -6.42 2.69
N ILE A 61 1.76 -6.50 3.36
CA ILE A 61 2.33 -7.70 3.96
C ILE A 61 2.69 -7.38 5.42
N SER A 62 2.96 -8.41 6.20
CA SER A 62 3.42 -8.31 7.58
C SER A 62 4.88 -8.79 7.69
N MET A 63 5.52 -8.54 8.85
CA MET A 63 6.85 -9.08 9.12
C MET A 63 6.90 -10.61 9.09
N LYS A 64 5.78 -11.29 9.38
CA LYS A 64 5.69 -12.77 9.31
C LYS A 64 5.83 -13.28 7.88
N ASP A 65 5.36 -12.50 6.90
CA ASP A 65 5.50 -12.84 5.48
C ASP A 65 6.98 -12.78 5.03
N LEU A 66 7.87 -12.25 5.87
CA LEU A 66 9.31 -12.22 5.64
C LEU A 66 10.07 -13.40 6.28
N ASP A 67 9.40 -14.37 6.91
CA ASP A 67 10.06 -15.44 7.67
C ASP A 67 11.11 -16.24 6.87
N GLY A 68 10.92 -16.38 5.56
CA GLY A 68 11.87 -17.05 4.65
C GLY A 68 13.08 -16.22 4.21
N PHE A 69 13.19 -14.96 4.62
CA PHE A 69 14.35 -14.09 4.33
C PHE A 69 15.42 -14.18 5.42
N SER A 70 16.64 -13.71 5.10
CA SER A 70 17.73 -13.61 6.06
C SER A 70 17.37 -12.65 7.21
N ASP A 71 17.94 -12.89 8.38
CA ASP A 71 17.75 -12.04 9.56
C ASP A 71 18.21 -10.60 9.28
N GLU A 72 19.33 -10.43 8.56
CA GLU A 72 19.79 -9.11 8.10
C GLU A 72 18.72 -8.37 7.29
N THR A 73 18.02 -9.06 6.38
CA THR A 73 16.94 -8.45 5.57
C THR A 73 15.79 -8.01 6.47
N LYS A 74 15.38 -8.88 7.40
CA LYS A 74 14.28 -8.58 8.35
C LYS A 74 14.62 -7.37 9.22
N GLU A 75 15.84 -7.31 9.75
CA GLU A 75 16.32 -6.19 10.58
C GLU A 75 16.41 -4.87 9.82
N ILE A 76 16.83 -4.89 8.55
CA ILE A 76 16.84 -3.68 7.71
C ILE A 76 15.40 -3.20 7.52
N VAL A 77 14.48 -4.09 7.16
CA VAL A 77 13.08 -3.74 6.93
C VAL A 77 12.44 -3.19 8.22
N GLU A 78 12.67 -3.83 9.37
CA GLU A 78 12.13 -3.36 10.65
C GLU A 78 12.64 -1.95 10.99
N ARG A 79 13.92 -1.66 10.77
CA ARG A 79 14.50 -0.32 10.98
C ARG A 79 13.92 0.75 10.07
N MET A 80 13.46 0.37 8.87
CA MET A 80 12.89 1.32 7.90
C MET A 80 11.40 1.59 8.11
N VAL A 81 10.69 0.69 8.79
CA VAL A 81 9.24 0.83 9.06
C VAL A 81 8.95 1.57 10.37
N ARG A 82 9.89 1.56 11.32
CA ARG A 82 9.83 2.35 12.57
C ARG A 82 9.96 3.85 12.31
#